data_AF-A0A2E6TZN1-F1
#
_entry.id   AF-A0A2E6TZN1-F1
#
_cell.length_a   1.000
_cell.length_b   1.000
_cell.length_c   1.000
_cell.angle_alpha   90.00
_cell.angle_beta   90.00
_cell.angle_gamma   90.00
#
_symmetry.space_group_name_H-M   'P 1'
#
loop_
_entity.id
_entity.type
_entity.pdbx_description
1 polymer ?
#
loop_
_entity_poly.entity_id
_entity_poly.type
_entity_poly.pdbx_seq_one_letter_code
_entity_poly.pdbx_strand_id
1 'polypeptide(L)'
;MRPACKLLTVAMLLLTACAAPPDTARFKIDFERGVKAYKAGDYEAARKLWQPLADNYDLAALRNLGHLYRLGQGVAKNGKKARRYYEKAAKLGHAPSQTNLAQMYFSGTLIERDSEKAMQWLEKAAAQGYPPARQLLAIKTQNFELHSR
;
A
#
# COMPACT_ATOMS: atom_id res chain seq x y z
N MET A 1 -10.11 -39.50 48.66
CA MET A 1 -8.92 -40.35 48.37
C MET A 1 -8.76 -40.40 46.86
N ARG A 2 -7.52 -40.18 46.37
CA ARG A 2 -7.08 -39.78 45.01
C ARG A 2 -7.10 -40.99 44.02
N PRO A 3 -6.70 -40.91 42.71
CA PRO A 3 -6.12 -39.79 41.93
C PRO A 3 -6.50 -39.66 40.41
N ALA A 4 -6.16 -38.48 39.86
CA ALA A 4 -5.58 -38.17 38.54
C ALA A 4 -5.89 -39.03 37.28
N CYS A 5 -6.37 -38.36 36.23
CA CYS A 5 -5.87 -38.62 34.87
C CYS A 5 -5.60 -37.28 34.16
N LYS A 6 -4.49 -37.25 33.43
CA LYS A 6 -3.77 -36.07 32.92
C LYS A 6 -4.02 -35.92 31.40
N LEU A 7 -3.94 -34.67 30.95
CA LEU A 7 -3.42 -34.19 29.65
C LEU A 7 -4.29 -34.27 28.36
N LEU A 8 -4.28 -33.10 27.69
CA LEU A 8 -4.47 -32.79 26.26
C LEU A 8 -5.84 -33.00 25.58
N THR A 9 -6.52 -31.88 25.31
CA THR A 9 -6.90 -31.57 23.92
C THR A 9 -6.86 -30.06 23.69
N VAL A 10 -6.11 -29.68 22.66
CA VAL A 10 -6.03 -28.32 22.10
C VAL A 10 -7.39 -28.01 21.47
N ALA A 11 -8.05 -26.93 21.91
CA ALA A 11 -9.17 -26.33 21.18
C ALA A 11 -8.99 -24.81 21.16
N MET A 12 -8.36 -24.39 20.07
CA MET A 12 -8.34 -23.03 19.53
C MET A 12 -9.78 -22.57 19.21
N LEU A 13 -9.99 -21.25 19.17
CA LEU A 13 -11.24 -20.52 18.88
C LEU A 13 -12.22 -20.48 20.08
N LEU A 14 -12.62 -19.33 20.63
CA LEU A 14 -13.03 -18.09 19.98
C LEU A 14 -12.73 -16.89 20.90
N LEU A 15 -11.78 -16.03 20.51
CA LEU A 15 -11.74 -14.63 20.95
C LEU A 15 -12.76 -13.85 20.11
N THR A 16 -14.05 -13.96 20.40
CA THR A 16 -15.02 -12.95 19.94
C THR A 16 -14.94 -11.75 20.88
N ALA A 17 -13.86 -10.96 20.72
CA ALA A 17 -13.91 -9.56 21.08
C ALA A 17 -14.85 -8.88 20.08
N CYS A 18 -16.13 -8.78 20.44
CA CYS A 18 -17.08 -7.87 19.82
C CYS A 18 -16.67 -6.43 20.19
N ALA A 19 -15.52 -5.98 19.67
CA ALA A 19 -15.27 -4.56 19.52
C ALA A 19 -16.15 -4.12 18.34
N ALA A 20 -17.14 -3.27 18.61
CA ALA A 20 -17.91 -2.61 17.55
C ALA A 20 -16.94 -2.10 16.47
N PRO A 21 -17.24 -2.27 15.17
CA PRO A 21 -16.34 -1.82 14.12
C PRO A 21 -16.07 -0.33 14.35
N PRO A 22 -14.79 0.10 14.46
CA PRO A 22 -14.47 1.48 14.78
C PRO A 22 -15.09 2.35 13.70
N ASP A 23 -16.03 3.20 14.12
CA ASP A 23 -16.90 4.11 13.37
C ASP A 23 -16.58 4.23 11.86
N THR A 24 -16.90 3.19 11.08
CA THR A 24 -16.41 3.02 9.70
C THR A 24 -16.96 4.11 8.77
N ALA A 25 -18.16 4.61 9.10
CA ALA A 25 -18.78 5.75 8.45
C ALA A 25 -17.94 7.02 8.62
N ARG A 26 -17.38 7.24 9.82
CA ARG A 26 -16.55 8.41 10.10
C ARG A 26 -15.26 8.38 9.27
N PHE A 27 -14.62 7.22 9.18
CA PHE A 27 -13.40 7.06 8.37
C PHE A 27 -13.65 7.30 6.87
N LYS A 28 -14.78 6.85 6.33
CA LYS A 28 -15.15 7.14 4.94
C LYS A 28 -15.31 8.64 4.68
N ILE A 29 -16.00 9.36 5.59
CA ILE A 29 -16.17 10.82 5.50
C ILE A 29 -14.82 11.54 5.58
N ASP A 30 -13.95 11.14 6.50
CA ASP A 30 -12.64 11.76 6.68
C ASP A 30 -11.72 11.51 5.47
N PHE A 31 -11.82 10.34 4.81
CA PHE A 31 -11.11 10.09 3.56
C PHE A 31 -11.55 11.04 2.45
N GLU A 32 -12.86 11.20 2.24
CA GLU A 32 -13.43 12.08 1.21
C GLU A 32 -13.07 13.54 1.47
N ARG A 33 -13.10 13.98 2.73
CA ARG A 33 -12.61 15.31 3.13
C ARG A 33 -11.13 15.49 2.80
N GLY A 34 -10.30 14.47 3.03
CA GLY A 34 -8.89 14.48 2.65
C GLY A 34 -8.69 14.60 1.13
N VAL A 35 -9.50 13.89 0.33
CA VAL A 35 -9.48 14.01 -1.13
C VAL A 35 -9.91 15.40 -1.59
N LYS A 36 -10.92 16.00 -0.95
CA LYS A 36 -11.35 17.38 -1.24
C LYS A 36 -10.22 18.38 -0.93
N ALA A 37 -9.57 18.25 0.24
CA ALA A 37 -8.44 19.09 0.62
C ALA A 37 -7.28 18.95 -0.37
N TYR A 38 -6.93 17.71 -0.77
CA TYR A 38 -5.91 17.46 -1.79
C TYR A 38 -6.20 18.17 -3.11
N LYS A 39 -7.45 18.08 -3.59
CA LYS A 39 -7.89 18.78 -4.82
C LYS A 39 -7.83 20.30 -4.70
N ALA A 40 -8.03 20.83 -3.49
CA ALA A 40 -7.90 22.26 -3.21
C ALA A 40 -6.45 22.72 -3.02
N GLY A 41 -5.46 21.80 -3.09
CA GLY A 41 -4.05 22.10 -2.84
C GLY A 41 -3.65 22.12 -1.36
N ASP A 42 -4.59 21.88 -0.44
CA ASP A 42 -4.32 21.74 0.98
C ASP A 42 -3.85 20.32 1.31
N TYR A 43 -2.60 20.07 0.94
CA TYR A 43 -1.95 18.79 1.14
C TYR A 43 -1.66 18.49 2.62
N GLU A 44 -1.53 19.51 3.47
CA GLU A 44 -1.31 19.31 4.90
C GLU A 44 -2.57 18.77 5.57
N ALA A 45 -3.73 19.38 5.29
CA ALA A 45 -5.01 18.87 5.78
C ALA A 45 -5.30 17.48 5.23
N ALA A 46 -5.06 17.25 3.93
CA ALA A 46 -5.20 15.93 3.33
C ALA A 46 -4.35 14.88 4.05
N ARG A 47 -3.08 15.19 4.31
CA ARG A 47 -2.16 14.31 5.05
C ARG A 47 -2.64 14.01 6.47
N LYS A 48 -3.08 15.04 7.21
CA LYS A 48 -3.58 14.87 8.58
C LYS A 48 -4.81 13.96 8.62
N LEU A 49 -5.71 14.08 7.64
CA LEU A 49 -6.90 13.24 7.53
C LEU A 49 -6.57 11.80 7.12
N TRP A 50 -5.60 11.61 6.23
CA TRP A 50 -5.22 10.27 5.77
C TRP A 50 -4.30 9.50 6.72
N GLN A 51 -3.55 10.16 7.60
CA GLN A 51 -2.65 9.48 8.54
C GLN A 51 -3.35 8.45 9.43
N PRO A 52 -4.42 8.77 10.18
CA PRO A 52 -5.11 7.78 11.02
C PRO A 52 -5.75 6.65 10.19
N LEU A 53 -6.22 6.95 8.98
CA LEU A 53 -6.76 5.95 8.06
C LEU A 53 -5.69 4.94 7.62
N ALA A 54 -4.50 5.45 7.27
CA ALA A 54 -3.37 4.63 6.90
C ALA A 54 -2.84 3.76 8.05
N ASP A 55 -2.94 4.25 9.29
CA ASP A 55 -2.58 3.48 10.48
C ASP A 55 -3.59 2.33 10.73
N ASN A 56 -4.83 2.50 10.28
CA ASN A 56 -5.86 1.45 10.20
C ASN A 56 -5.83 0.64 8.89
N TYR A 57 -4.72 0.68 8.14
CA TYR A 57 -4.51 -0.07 6.90
C TYR A 57 -5.46 0.26 5.74
N ASP A 58 -6.07 1.45 5.71
CA ASP A 58 -6.82 1.90 4.54
C ASP A 58 -5.90 2.01 3.31
N LEU A 59 -6.19 1.22 2.28
CA LEU A 59 -5.32 1.08 1.10
C LEU A 59 -5.23 2.37 0.29
N ALA A 60 -6.31 3.15 0.24
CA ALA A 60 -6.36 4.39 -0.51
C ALA A 60 -5.59 5.50 0.22
N ALA A 61 -5.70 5.59 1.54
CA ALA A 61 -4.93 6.49 2.38
C ALA A 61 -3.43 6.16 2.32
N LEU A 62 -3.07 4.88 2.45
CA LEU A 62 -1.67 4.43 2.29
C LEU A 62 -1.11 4.84 0.92
N ARG A 63 -1.85 4.60 -0.17
CA ARG A 63 -1.44 5.02 -1.52
C ARG A 63 -1.25 6.54 -1.60
N ASN A 64 -2.21 7.31 -1.08
CA ASN A 64 -2.19 8.77 -1.18
C ASN A 64 -1.04 9.39 -0.35
N LEU A 65 -0.79 8.90 0.87
CA LEU A 65 0.38 9.31 1.65
C LEU A 65 1.69 8.96 0.94
N GLY A 66 1.77 7.78 0.31
CA GLY A 66 2.87 7.41 -0.56
C GLY A 66 3.10 8.44 -1.68
N HIS A 67 2.02 8.93 -2.30
CA HIS A 67 2.09 9.97 -3.32
C HIS A 67 2.59 11.31 -2.79
N LEU A 68 2.09 11.77 -1.64
CA LEU A 68 2.52 13.03 -1.03
C LEU A 68 4.03 13.05 -0.80
N TYR A 69 4.58 11.99 -0.21
CA TYR A 69 6.03 11.88 0.02
C TYR A 69 6.85 11.67 -1.26
N ARG A 70 6.31 10.98 -2.26
CA ARG A 70 6.99 10.79 -3.56
C ARG A 70 7.11 12.10 -4.33
N LEU A 71 6.04 12.88 -4.34
CA LEU A 71 5.94 14.13 -5.11
C LEU A 71 6.42 15.35 -4.34
N GLY A 72 6.46 15.27 -3.01
CA GLY A 72 6.78 16.41 -2.15
C GLY A 72 5.63 17.41 -2.03
N GLN A 73 4.38 16.92 -2.06
CA GLN A 73 3.19 17.76 -1.98
C GLN A 73 2.83 17.99 -0.50
N GLY A 74 2.94 19.23 -0.03
CA GLY A 74 2.70 19.59 1.39
C GLY A 74 3.70 19.02 2.39
N VAL A 75 4.75 18.33 1.91
CA VAL A 75 5.84 17.76 2.70
C VAL A 75 7.10 17.71 1.85
N ALA A 76 8.29 17.67 2.47
CA ALA A 76 9.52 17.41 1.75
C ALA A 76 9.49 16.03 1.05
N LYS A 77 10.01 15.96 -0.17
CA LYS A 77 10.18 14.68 -0.90
C LYS A 77 10.96 13.70 -0.04
N ASN A 78 10.44 12.48 0.09
CA ASN A 78 11.07 11.44 0.89
C ASN A 78 10.76 10.05 0.31
N GLY A 79 11.69 9.53 -0.50
CA GLY A 79 11.55 8.22 -1.13
C GLY A 79 11.42 7.07 -0.13
N LYS A 80 12.13 7.13 1.00
CA LYS A 80 12.05 6.10 2.05
C LYS A 80 10.64 6.04 2.67
N LYS A 81 10.02 7.18 2.98
CA LYS A 81 8.64 7.24 3.48
C LYS A 81 7.64 6.81 2.42
N ALA A 82 7.76 7.32 1.20
CA ALA A 82 6.88 6.95 0.09
C ALA A 82 6.89 5.43 -0.16
N ARG A 83 8.10 4.85 -0.24
CA ARG A 83 8.30 3.40 -0.38
C ARG A 83 7.62 2.64 0.74
N ARG A 84 7.80 3.04 2.01
CA ARG A 84 7.16 2.36 3.16
C ARG A 84 5.64 2.35 3.06
N TYR A 85 5.00 3.46 2.69
CA TYR A 85 3.54 3.49 2.53
C TYR A 85 3.06 2.62 1.37
N TYR A 86 3.74 2.66 0.22
CA TYR A 86 3.40 1.79 -0.90
C TYR A 86 3.64 0.31 -0.57
N GLU A 87 4.74 -0.04 0.11
CA GLU A 87 5.03 -1.41 0.57
C GLU A 87 3.94 -1.94 1.50
N LYS A 88 3.45 -1.13 2.45
CA LYS A 88 2.34 -1.52 3.34
C LYS A 88 1.09 -1.91 2.53
N ALA A 89 0.65 -1.04 1.62
CA ALA A 89 -0.53 -1.31 0.79
C ALA A 89 -0.29 -2.45 -0.23
N ALA A 90 0.92 -2.54 -0.79
CA ALA A 90 1.30 -3.57 -1.76
C ALA A 90 1.28 -4.98 -1.14
N LYS A 91 1.73 -5.11 0.11
CA LYS A 91 1.67 -6.36 0.88
C LYS A 91 0.23 -6.80 1.19
N LEU A 92 -0.72 -5.86 1.24
CA LEU A 92 -2.14 -6.13 1.37
C LEU A 92 -2.85 -6.39 0.03
N GLY A 93 -2.09 -6.53 -1.07
CA GLY A 93 -2.66 -6.82 -2.39
C GLY A 93 -3.17 -5.59 -3.14
N HIS A 94 -2.87 -4.36 -2.73
CA HIS A 94 -3.33 -3.19 -3.47
C HIS A 94 -2.54 -2.99 -4.78
N ALA A 95 -3.09 -3.45 -5.91
CA ALA A 95 -2.46 -3.39 -7.22
C ALA A 95 -1.96 -1.98 -7.65
N PRO A 96 -2.68 -0.86 -7.38
CA PRO A 96 -2.15 0.47 -7.66
C PRO A 96 -0.86 0.77 -6.87
N SER A 97 -0.79 0.38 -5.59
CA SER A 97 0.42 0.59 -4.78
C SER A 97 1.57 -0.31 -5.21
N GLN A 98 1.30 -1.56 -5.62
CA GLN A 98 2.31 -2.45 -6.22
C GLN A 98 2.90 -1.83 -7.49
N THR A 99 2.05 -1.30 -8.37
CA THR A 99 2.46 -0.62 -9.61
C THR A 99 3.30 0.62 -9.32
N ASN A 100 2.88 1.46 -8.36
CA ASN A 100 3.65 2.64 -7.94
C ASN A 100 5.01 2.27 -7.33
N LEU A 101 5.06 1.21 -6.52
CA LEU A 101 6.29 0.70 -5.94
C LEU A 101 7.25 0.19 -7.01
N ALA A 102 6.73 -0.56 -8.00
CA ALA A 102 7.51 -0.99 -9.15
C ALA A 102 8.10 0.20 -9.92
N GLN A 103 7.30 1.23 -10.20
CA GLN A 103 7.79 2.44 -10.87
C GLN A 103 8.90 3.14 -10.08
N MET A 104 8.77 3.23 -8.75
CA MET A 104 9.83 3.80 -7.91
C MET A 104 11.15 3.02 -8.06
N TYR A 105 11.09 1.69 -8.02
CA TYR A 105 12.26 0.85 -8.19
C TYR A 105 12.85 0.87 -9.60
N PHE A 106 12.04 0.93 -10.66
CA PHE A 106 12.55 1.12 -12.03
C PHE A 106 13.24 2.46 -12.22
N SER A 107 12.69 3.53 -11.64
CA SER A 107 13.21 4.88 -11.81
C SER A 107 14.51 5.12 -11.05
N GLY A 108 14.75 4.40 -9.94
CA GLY A 108 15.83 4.71 -9.01
C GLY A 108 15.75 6.14 -8.44
N THR A 109 14.59 6.79 -8.54
CA THR A 109 14.42 8.18 -8.12
C THR A 109 13.94 8.19 -6.67
N LEU A 110 14.73 8.82 -5.78
CA LEU A 110 14.53 8.88 -4.33
C LEU A 110 14.78 7.56 -3.55
N ILE A 111 14.97 6.44 -4.24
CA ILE A 111 15.40 5.14 -3.71
C ILE A 111 16.36 4.47 -4.68
N GLU A 112 17.16 3.50 -4.22
CA GLU A 112 18.03 2.73 -5.10
C GLU A 112 17.24 1.96 -6.17
N ARG A 113 17.77 1.93 -7.39
CA ARG A 113 17.17 1.22 -8.52
C ARG A 113 17.29 -0.29 -8.31
N ASP A 114 16.19 -1.00 -8.48
CA ASP A 114 16.12 -2.46 -8.31
C ASP A 114 15.11 -3.02 -9.32
N SER A 115 15.57 -3.24 -10.56
CA SER A 115 14.70 -3.65 -11.66
C SER A 115 14.05 -5.02 -11.43
N GLU A 116 14.74 -5.93 -10.73
CA GLU A 116 14.22 -7.25 -10.41
C GLU A 116 13.04 -7.14 -9.43
N LYS A 117 13.23 -6.41 -8.32
CA LYS A 117 12.13 -6.16 -7.38
C LYS A 117 10.99 -5.38 -8.03
N ALA A 118 11.31 -4.46 -8.94
CA ALA A 118 10.30 -3.73 -9.70
C ALA A 118 9.42 -4.68 -10.53
N MET A 119 10.04 -5.60 -11.28
CA MET A 119 9.33 -6.62 -12.06
C MET A 119 8.46 -7.50 -11.16
N GLN A 120 8.99 -7.99 -10.04
CA GLN A 120 8.23 -8.82 -9.09
C GLN A 120 6.95 -8.13 -8.61
N TRP A 121 7.01 -6.83 -8.27
CA TRP A 121 5.81 -6.08 -7.86
C TRP A 121 4.86 -5.81 -9.02
N LEU A 122 5.40 -5.55 -10.20
CA LEU A 122 4.61 -5.25 -11.39
C LEU A 122 3.85 -6.48 -11.89
N GLU A 123 4.49 -7.64 -11.91
CA GLU A 123 3.89 -8.94 -12.25
C GLU A 123 2.76 -9.29 -11.29
N LYS A 124 2.95 -9.08 -9.97
CA LYS A 124 1.89 -9.27 -8.97
C LYS A 124 0.66 -8.41 -9.25
N ALA A 125 0.85 -7.14 -9.64
CA ALA A 125 -0.25 -6.25 -9.97
C ALA A 125 -0.91 -6.64 -11.30
N ALA A 126 -0.13 -7.06 -12.29
CA ALA A 126 -0.61 -7.51 -13.59
C ALA A 126 -1.42 -8.81 -13.50
N ALA A 127 -0.99 -9.75 -12.64
CA ALA A 127 -1.70 -11.01 -12.37
C ALA A 127 -3.08 -10.80 -11.74
N GLN A 128 -3.28 -9.69 -11.02
CA GLN A 128 -4.60 -9.27 -10.52
C GLN A 128 -5.48 -8.62 -11.60
N GLY A 129 -5.01 -8.58 -12.86
CA GLY A 129 -5.74 -7.98 -13.97
C GLY A 129 -5.69 -6.45 -13.98
N TYR A 130 -4.87 -5.80 -13.14
CA TYR A 130 -4.82 -4.33 -13.08
C TYR A 130 -4.29 -3.75 -14.40
N PRO A 131 -5.12 -3.01 -15.19
CA PRO A 131 -4.74 -2.60 -16.54
C PRO A 131 -3.46 -1.77 -16.61
N PRO A 132 -3.23 -0.77 -15.72
CA PRO A 132 -1.98 -0.02 -15.74
C PRO A 132 -0.74 -0.87 -15.49
N ALA A 133 -0.85 -1.92 -14.65
CA ALA A 133 0.27 -2.85 -14.45
C ALA A 133 0.53 -3.70 -15.70
N ARG A 134 -0.51 -4.24 -16.33
CA ARG A 134 -0.38 -5.03 -17.57
C ARG A 134 0.24 -4.21 -18.71
N GLN A 135 -0.20 -2.97 -18.87
CA GLN A 135 0.36 -2.04 -19.86
C GLN A 135 1.83 -1.74 -19.58
N LEU A 136 2.16 -1.41 -18.33
CA LEU A 136 3.55 -1.12 -17.97
C LEU A 136 4.44 -2.36 -18.10
N LEU A 137 3.92 -3.56 -17.79
CA LEU A 137 4.65 -4.81 -17.94
C LEU A 137 4.97 -5.07 -19.41
N ALA A 138 3.98 -4.96 -20.30
CA ALA A 138 4.18 -5.10 -21.74
C ALA A 138 5.26 -4.14 -22.27
N ILE A 139 5.22 -2.87 -21.86
CA ILE A 139 6.25 -1.88 -22.23
C ILE A 139 7.63 -2.29 -21.71
N LYS A 140 7.74 -2.79 -20.48
CA LYS A 140 9.03 -3.17 -19.89
C LYS A 140 9.61 -4.42 -20.54
N THR A 141 8.79 -5.42 -20.88
CA THR A 141 9.24 -6.63 -21.57
C THR A 141 9.66 -6.34 -23.01
N GLN A 142 8.90 -5.55 -23.76
CA GLN A 142 9.25 -5.15 -25.13
C GLN A 142 10.58 -4.39 -25.19
N ASN A 143 10.82 -3.50 -24.22
CA ASN A 143 12.09 -2.77 -24.15
C ASN A 143 13.29 -3.68 -23.86
N PHE A 144 13.09 -4.75 -23.07
CA PHE A 144 14.15 -5.72 -22.79
C PHE A 144 14.58 -6.46 -24.06
N GLU A 145 13.62 -6.91 -24.86
CA GLU A 145 13.87 -7.61 -26.14
C GLU A 145 14.58 -6.73 -27.18
N LEU A 146 14.36 -5.41 -27.17
CA LEU A 146 15.00 -4.48 -28.10
C LEU A 146 16.46 -4.15 -27.74
N HIS A 147 16.84 -4.17 -26.45
CA HIS A 147 18.20 -3.86 -26.00
C HIS A 147 19.11 -5.09 -25.88
N SER A 148 18.59 -6.29 -26.15
CA SER A 148 19.32 -7.56 -26.08
C SER A 148 19.55 -8.21 -27.46
N ARG A 149 19.35 -7.45 -28.54
CA ARG A 149 19.72 -7.78 -29.93
C ARG A 149 20.84 -6.85 -30.39
#